data_AF-A0A0W1KML6-F1
#
_entry.id   AF-A0A0W1KML6-F1
#
_cell.length_a   1.000
_cell.length_b   1.000
_cell.length_c   1.000
_cell.angle_alpha   90.00
_cell.angle_beta   90.00
_cell.angle_gamma   90.00
#
_symmetry.space_group_name_H-M   'P 1'
#
loop_
_entity.id
_entity.type
_entity.pdbx_description
1 polymer ?
#
loop_
_entity_poly.entity_id
_entity_poly.type
_entity_poly.pdbx_seq_one_letter_code
_entity_poly.pdbx_strand_id
1 'polypeptide(L)'
;MRYYFYLLCICFTLFLASANAAEQQTEAPSKQQEQQALEQLKEPMYKPLMERYILDELKAVRQDQQQLREDVTKQVTHAQLDTADRALTYTTDTINNVFFIITATASILVLVGWNSLRDVKNKVEDIVNTRVSVITDEYEDRLKILEEKLRVRSEEILSNQERISITNEVHSLWMRANLESDYANKIEIFDEILKRKPEDVEAIAYKADALLEINQTAKAIDLCNQAIDIDSDYGYAYWQRACAFALIHEHADALADIKMALEYSPNLRNELLHESAFASLHDNNSFNTIVAGE
;
A
#
# COMPACT_ATOMS: atom_id res chain seq x y z
N MET A 1 84.36 11.87 -27.04
CA MET A 1 85.05 11.19 -28.14
C MET A 1 86.30 11.90 -28.69
N ARG A 2 86.55 13.20 -28.44
CA ARG A 2 87.81 13.86 -28.88
C ARG A 2 88.89 14.02 -27.80
N TYR A 3 88.55 14.10 -26.51
CA TYR A 3 89.53 14.37 -25.44
C TYR A 3 90.24 13.13 -24.85
N TYR A 4 89.59 11.97 -24.77
CA TYR A 4 90.25 10.73 -24.34
C TYR A 4 91.27 10.21 -25.38
N PHE A 5 91.09 10.57 -26.66
CA PHE A 5 92.05 10.26 -27.73
C PHE A 5 93.35 11.07 -27.59
N TYR A 6 93.28 12.31 -27.06
CA TYR A 6 94.49 13.10 -26.73
C TYR A 6 95.22 12.55 -25.50
N LEU A 7 94.50 11.98 -24.53
CA LEU A 7 95.12 11.31 -23.37
C LEU A 7 95.85 10.02 -23.78
N LEU A 8 95.42 9.40 -24.88
CA LEU A 8 96.08 8.27 -25.54
C LEU A 8 97.31 8.69 -26.38
N CYS A 9 97.44 9.98 -26.74
CA CYS A 9 98.59 10.52 -27.51
C CYS A 9 99.68 11.18 -26.66
N ILE A 10 99.41 11.60 -25.41
CA ILE A 10 100.45 12.13 -24.50
C ILE A 10 101.26 10.99 -23.85
N CYS A 11 100.67 9.80 -23.69
CA CYS A 11 101.40 8.62 -23.22
C CYS A 11 102.18 7.88 -24.33
N PHE A 12 102.07 8.32 -25.59
CA PHE A 12 102.94 7.85 -26.67
C PHE A 12 104.29 8.58 -26.72
N THR A 13 104.51 9.66 -25.95
CA THR A 13 105.72 10.49 -26.03
C THR A 13 106.65 10.42 -24.80
N LEU A 14 106.31 9.64 -23.77
CA LEU A 14 107.12 9.52 -22.53
C LEU A 14 107.93 8.22 -22.41
N PHE A 15 107.73 7.23 -23.28
CA PHE A 15 108.59 6.03 -23.33
C PHE A 15 109.63 6.06 -24.46
N LEU A 16 109.63 7.14 -25.26
CA LEU A 16 110.65 7.45 -26.26
C LEU A 16 111.90 8.14 -25.66
N ALA A 17 112.00 8.28 -24.33
CA ALA A 17 113.06 9.05 -23.65
C ALA A 17 113.94 8.26 -22.65
N SER A 18 113.89 6.92 -22.63
CA SER A 18 114.90 6.08 -21.96
C SER A 18 115.73 5.28 -22.97
N ALA A 19 115.96 5.87 -24.15
CA ALA A 19 117.21 5.71 -24.87
C ALA A 19 118.29 6.52 -24.13
N ASN A 20 119.52 6.00 -24.06
CA ASN A 20 120.74 6.58 -23.48
C ASN A 20 121.07 6.23 -22.02
N ALA A 21 121.39 4.96 -21.77
CA ALA A 21 122.53 4.62 -20.92
C ALA A 21 123.05 3.22 -21.28
N ALA A 22 124.23 3.18 -21.90
CA ALA A 22 125.10 2.02 -22.16
C ALA A 22 124.50 0.94 -23.09
N GLU A 23 124.89 0.78 -24.36
CA GLU A 23 126.24 0.83 -24.93
C GLU A 23 127.30 0.21 -24.01
N GLN A 24 127.35 -1.11 -24.00
CA GLN A 24 128.61 -1.82 -23.86
C GLN A 24 128.70 -2.88 -24.95
N GLN A 25 129.76 -2.74 -25.73
CA GLN A 25 130.13 -3.51 -26.91
C GLN A 25 130.12 -5.02 -26.62
N THR A 26 129.57 -5.80 -27.55
CA THR A 26 130.20 -7.08 -27.87
C THR A 26 130.02 -7.29 -29.37
N GLU A 27 131.15 -7.32 -30.05
CA GLU A 27 131.31 -7.44 -31.50
C GLU A 27 130.57 -8.67 -32.05
N ALA A 28 130.02 -8.53 -33.26
CA ALA A 28 129.61 -9.68 -34.06
C ALA A 28 130.86 -10.53 -34.37
N PRO A 29 130.89 -11.84 -34.06
CA PRO A 29 132.04 -12.67 -34.37
C PRO A 29 132.22 -12.83 -35.88
N SER A 30 133.47 -12.76 -36.32
CA SER A 30 133.87 -12.92 -37.73
C SER A 30 133.58 -14.33 -38.25
N LYS A 31 133.47 -14.51 -39.58
CA LYS A 31 133.17 -15.80 -40.26
C LYS A 31 134.05 -17.00 -39.85
N GLN A 32 135.21 -16.78 -39.23
CA GLN A 32 136.07 -17.84 -38.67
C GLN A 32 135.66 -18.26 -37.24
N GLN A 33 135.05 -17.37 -36.45
CA GLN A 33 134.45 -17.69 -35.14
C GLN A 33 133.09 -18.40 -35.27
N GLU A 34 132.33 -18.11 -36.33
CA GLU A 34 131.14 -18.90 -36.70
C GLU A 34 131.52 -20.35 -37.07
N GLN A 35 132.63 -20.58 -37.78
CA GLN A 35 133.06 -21.93 -38.16
C GLN A 35 133.61 -22.77 -36.99
N GLN A 36 134.24 -22.16 -35.98
CA GLN A 36 134.68 -22.87 -34.77
C GLN A 36 133.54 -23.12 -33.76
N ALA A 37 132.50 -22.28 -33.74
CA ALA A 37 131.29 -22.51 -32.93
C ALA A 37 130.32 -23.52 -33.57
N LEU A 38 130.30 -23.63 -34.91
CA LEU A 38 129.50 -24.64 -35.63
C LEU A 38 130.07 -26.07 -35.53
N GLU A 39 131.37 -26.26 -35.23
CA GLU A 39 131.96 -27.58 -35.05
C GLU A 39 131.78 -28.18 -33.63
N GLN A 40 131.33 -27.38 -32.64
CA GLN A 40 131.10 -27.83 -31.25
C GLN A 40 129.62 -28.03 -30.86
N LEU A 41 128.66 -27.75 -31.75
CA LEU A 41 127.22 -27.93 -31.48
C LEU A 41 126.65 -29.14 -32.24
N LYS A 42 127.22 -30.32 -31.98
CA LYS A 42 126.60 -31.62 -32.28
C LYS A 42 125.96 -32.18 -31.02
N GLU A 43 124.83 -31.62 -30.60
CA GLU A 43 123.86 -32.27 -29.70
C GLU A 43 122.56 -31.42 -29.62
N PRO A 44 121.36 -32.03 -29.61
CA PRO A 44 120.10 -31.29 -29.66
C PRO A 44 119.83 -30.55 -28.33
N MET A 45 119.72 -29.22 -28.37
CA MET A 45 119.32 -28.36 -27.24
C MET A 45 117.83 -28.51 -26.90
N TYR A 46 117.41 -29.66 -26.37
CA TYR A 46 116.11 -29.83 -25.71
C TYR A 46 116.29 -30.62 -24.41
N LYS A 47 116.01 -29.99 -23.26
CA LYS A 47 115.99 -30.64 -21.94
C LYS A 47 114.54 -30.92 -21.51
N PRO A 48 114.07 -32.18 -21.47
CA PRO A 48 112.67 -32.53 -21.24
C PRO A 48 112.12 -32.24 -19.82
N LEU A 49 112.97 -31.91 -18.84
CA LEU A 49 112.56 -31.80 -17.43
C LEU A 49 112.00 -30.41 -17.03
N MET A 50 112.52 -29.32 -17.62
CA MET A 50 112.06 -27.95 -17.28
C MET A 50 110.67 -27.64 -17.85
N GLU A 51 110.35 -28.19 -19.03
CA GLU A 51 109.03 -28.08 -19.64
C GLU A 51 107.96 -28.70 -18.74
N ARG A 52 108.25 -29.87 -18.15
CA ARG A 52 107.33 -30.55 -17.22
C ARG A 52 107.09 -29.78 -15.93
N TYR A 53 108.13 -29.19 -15.33
CA TYR A 53 107.98 -28.40 -14.10
C TYR A 53 107.13 -27.13 -14.34
N ILE A 54 107.39 -26.41 -15.43
CA ILE A 54 106.59 -25.22 -15.80
C ILE A 54 105.15 -25.63 -16.12
N LEU A 55 104.94 -26.77 -16.77
CA LEU A 55 103.60 -27.32 -17.02
C LEU A 55 102.88 -27.71 -15.72
N ASP A 56 103.58 -28.29 -14.74
CA ASP A 56 103.02 -28.68 -13.44
C ASP A 56 102.64 -27.45 -12.60
N GLU A 57 103.48 -26.41 -12.55
CA GLU A 57 103.16 -25.13 -11.89
C GLU A 57 102.00 -24.39 -12.62
N LEU A 58 101.99 -24.37 -13.95
CA LEU A 58 100.86 -23.81 -14.72
C LEU A 58 99.57 -24.59 -14.49
N LYS A 59 99.67 -25.91 -14.32
CA LYS A 59 98.54 -26.77 -14.00
C LYS A 59 98.03 -26.50 -12.58
N ALA A 60 98.92 -26.35 -11.60
CA ALA A 60 98.58 -25.97 -10.23
C ALA A 60 97.91 -24.59 -10.17
N VAL A 61 98.50 -23.57 -10.80
CA VAL A 61 97.89 -22.23 -10.91
C VAL A 61 96.54 -22.29 -11.60
N ARG A 62 96.37 -23.10 -12.65
CA ARG A 62 95.08 -23.25 -13.32
C ARG A 62 94.05 -23.93 -12.42
N GLN A 63 94.46 -24.91 -11.62
CA GLN A 63 93.61 -25.55 -10.61
C GLN A 63 93.22 -24.59 -9.49
N ASP A 64 94.16 -23.79 -8.98
CA ASP A 64 93.90 -22.76 -7.96
C ASP A 64 92.97 -21.67 -8.50
N GLN A 65 93.18 -21.23 -9.75
CA GLN A 65 92.27 -20.29 -10.43
C GLN A 65 90.88 -20.90 -10.64
N GLN A 66 90.78 -22.21 -10.88
CA GLN A 66 89.49 -22.91 -10.95
C GLN A 66 88.82 -22.98 -9.59
N GLN A 67 89.53 -23.40 -8.53
CA GLN A 67 88.99 -23.46 -7.17
C GLN A 67 88.56 -22.08 -6.66
N LEU A 68 89.38 -21.05 -6.87
CA LEU A 68 89.03 -19.68 -6.51
C LEU A 68 87.77 -19.22 -7.26
N ARG A 69 87.66 -19.53 -8.57
CA ARG A 69 86.44 -19.23 -9.33
C ARG A 69 85.24 -19.98 -8.77
N GLU A 70 85.38 -21.24 -8.38
CA GLU A 70 84.31 -22.01 -7.75
C GLU A 70 83.88 -21.40 -6.40
N ASP A 71 84.82 -21.01 -5.54
CA ASP A 71 84.50 -20.45 -4.23
C ASP A 71 83.91 -19.04 -4.35
N VAL A 72 84.45 -18.19 -5.22
CA VAL A 72 83.88 -16.86 -5.50
C VAL A 72 82.49 -16.99 -6.11
N THR A 73 82.29 -17.91 -7.06
CA THR A 73 80.95 -18.14 -7.63
C THR A 73 79.99 -18.66 -6.57
N LYS A 74 80.38 -19.61 -5.72
CA LYS A 74 79.56 -20.05 -4.59
C LYS A 74 79.19 -18.90 -3.65
N GLN A 75 80.15 -18.08 -3.23
CA GLN A 75 79.87 -16.93 -2.34
C GLN A 75 78.95 -15.91 -2.99
N VAL A 76 79.17 -15.56 -4.25
CA VAL A 76 78.31 -14.61 -4.99
C VAL A 76 76.90 -15.19 -5.14
N THR A 77 76.77 -16.47 -5.50
CA THR A 77 75.45 -17.12 -5.60
C THR A 77 74.73 -17.21 -4.26
N HIS A 78 75.43 -17.51 -3.16
CA HIS A 78 74.85 -17.51 -1.82
C HIS A 78 74.40 -16.12 -1.37
N ALA A 79 75.21 -15.09 -1.61
CA ALA A 79 74.82 -13.71 -1.31
C ALA A 79 73.61 -13.28 -2.14
N GLN A 80 73.57 -13.65 -3.43
CA GLN A 80 72.41 -13.39 -4.29
C GLN A 80 71.15 -14.11 -3.79
N LEU A 81 71.27 -15.39 -3.41
CA LEU A 81 70.16 -16.16 -2.83
C LEU A 81 69.68 -15.54 -1.51
N ASP A 82 70.56 -15.16 -0.60
CA ASP A 82 70.18 -14.51 0.66
C ASP A 82 69.48 -13.15 0.42
N THR A 83 69.97 -12.35 -0.52
CA THR A 83 69.29 -11.10 -0.89
C THR A 83 67.92 -11.34 -1.54
N ALA A 84 67.79 -12.39 -2.36
CA ALA A 84 66.53 -12.78 -2.96
C ALA A 84 65.54 -13.29 -1.90
N ASP A 85 65.98 -14.13 -0.96
CA ASP A 85 65.16 -14.67 0.13
C ASP A 85 64.69 -13.55 1.06
N ARG A 86 65.54 -12.58 1.41
CA ARG A 86 65.13 -11.41 2.21
C ARG A 86 64.10 -10.55 1.47
N ALA A 87 64.27 -10.34 0.17
CA ALA A 87 63.30 -9.61 -0.66
C ALA A 87 61.97 -10.36 -0.79
N LEU A 88 62.00 -11.69 -0.96
CA LEU A 88 60.83 -12.56 -1.00
C LEU A 88 60.10 -12.59 0.35
N THR A 89 60.84 -12.64 1.46
CA THR A 89 60.25 -12.61 2.81
C THR A 89 59.55 -11.27 3.05
N TYR A 90 60.23 -10.15 2.75
CA TYR A 90 59.64 -8.81 2.88
C TYR A 90 58.39 -8.63 2.00
N THR A 91 58.42 -9.10 0.75
CA THR A 91 57.25 -9.04 -0.14
C THR A 91 56.12 -9.93 0.37
N THR A 92 56.42 -11.12 0.86
CA THR A 92 55.40 -12.02 1.45
C THR A 92 54.77 -11.40 2.69
N ASP A 93 55.56 -10.83 3.59
CA ASP A 93 55.07 -10.19 4.81
C ASP A 93 54.23 -8.94 4.50
N THR A 94 54.66 -8.12 3.55
CA THR A 94 53.89 -6.94 3.13
C THR A 94 52.59 -7.33 2.43
N ILE A 95 52.59 -8.35 1.56
CA ILE A 95 51.38 -8.89 0.95
C ILE A 95 50.42 -9.43 2.02
N ASN A 96 50.91 -10.23 2.96
CA ASN A 96 50.09 -10.77 4.05
C ASN A 96 49.49 -9.64 4.91
N ASN A 97 50.28 -8.64 5.30
CA ASN A 97 49.80 -7.51 6.09
C ASN A 97 48.71 -6.70 5.34
N VAL A 98 48.90 -6.44 4.05
CA VAL A 98 47.86 -5.78 3.22
C VAL A 98 46.60 -6.64 3.16
N PHE A 99 46.74 -7.96 3.02
CA PHE A 99 45.60 -8.88 3.00
C PHE A 99 44.82 -8.86 4.32
N PHE A 100 45.51 -8.81 5.46
CA PHE A 100 44.86 -8.68 6.77
C PHE A 100 44.11 -7.35 6.92
N ILE A 101 44.67 -6.24 6.44
CA ILE A 101 43.98 -4.93 6.48
C ILE A 101 42.72 -4.95 5.61
N ILE A 102 42.80 -5.50 4.39
CA ILE A 102 41.64 -5.65 3.50
C ILE A 102 40.58 -6.54 4.14
N THR A 103 40.98 -7.65 4.76
CA THR A 103 40.05 -8.58 5.40
C THR A 103 39.36 -7.95 6.61
N ALA A 104 40.13 -7.22 7.44
CA ALA A 104 39.59 -6.50 8.59
C ALA A 104 38.60 -5.41 8.16
N THR A 105 38.95 -4.61 7.14
CA THR A 105 38.06 -3.56 6.61
C THR A 105 36.82 -4.14 5.94
N ALA A 106 36.94 -5.23 5.18
CA ALA A 106 35.80 -5.93 4.58
C ALA A 106 34.85 -6.50 5.65
N SER A 107 35.40 -7.10 6.72
CA SER A 107 34.61 -7.63 7.83
C SER A 107 33.86 -6.53 8.59
N ILE A 108 34.50 -5.38 8.81
CA ILE A 108 33.85 -4.20 9.40
C ILE A 108 32.73 -3.70 8.48
N LEU A 109 32.97 -3.60 7.17
CA LEU A 109 31.96 -3.16 6.19
C LEU A 109 30.74 -4.09 6.18
N VAL A 110 30.93 -5.41 6.26
CA VAL A 110 29.84 -6.38 6.31
C VAL A 110 29.03 -6.23 7.60
N LEU A 111 29.69 -6.07 8.75
CA LEU A 111 29.01 -5.86 10.04
C LEU A 111 28.16 -4.58 10.03
N VAL A 112 28.73 -3.47 9.55
CA VAL A 112 28.01 -2.19 9.43
C VAL A 112 26.87 -2.28 8.42
N GLY A 113 27.11 -2.92 7.27
CA GLY A 113 26.12 -3.15 6.23
C GLY A 113 24.94 -4.01 6.71
N TRP A 114 25.22 -5.08 7.47
CA TRP A 114 24.19 -5.93 8.06
C TRP A 114 23.31 -5.19 9.06
N ASN A 115 23.91 -4.40 9.96
CA ASN A 115 23.17 -3.58 10.90
C ASN A 115 22.27 -2.56 10.18
N SER A 116 22.80 -1.88 9.15
CA SER A 116 22.03 -0.94 8.33
C SER A 116 20.86 -1.61 7.60
N LEU A 117 21.07 -2.76 6.96
CA LEU A 117 20.00 -3.51 6.29
C LEU A 117 18.90 -3.92 7.28
N ARG A 118 19.29 -4.39 8.47
CA ARG A 118 18.35 -4.77 9.53
C ARG A 118 17.54 -3.57 10.00
N ASP A 119 18.17 -2.41 10.19
CA ASP A 119 17.48 -1.18 10.60
C ASP A 119 16.51 -0.69 9.52
N VAL A 120 16.89 -0.78 8.24
CA VAL A 120 15.99 -0.47 7.12
C VAL A 120 14.80 -1.42 7.11
N LYS A 121 15.02 -2.73 7.25
CA LYS A 121 13.93 -3.72 7.31
C LYS A 121 12.95 -3.40 8.44
N ASN A 122 13.46 -3.17 9.65
CA ASN A 122 12.62 -2.88 10.83
C ASN A 122 11.82 -1.59 10.62
N LYS A 123 12.44 -0.51 10.11
CA LYS A 123 11.73 0.74 9.81
C LYS A 123 10.65 0.56 8.74
N VAL A 124 10.93 -0.21 7.70
CA VAL A 124 9.94 -0.50 6.64
C VAL A 124 8.78 -1.29 7.22
N GLU A 125 9.05 -2.29 8.05
CA GLU A 125 8.04 -3.08 8.74
C GLU A 125 7.16 -2.21 9.64
N ASP A 126 7.75 -1.30 10.44
CA ASP A 126 7.02 -0.35 11.27
C ASP A 126 6.12 0.59 10.46
N ILE A 127 6.64 1.16 9.36
CA ILE A 127 5.88 2.04 8.47
C ILE A 127 4.72 1.29 7.82
N VAL A 128 4.97 0.08 7.33
CA VAL A 128 3.94 -0.76 6.70
C VAL A 128 2.87 -1.11 7.72
N ASN A 129 3.24 -1.59 8.91
CA ASN A 129 2.30 -1.95 9.96
C ASN A 129 1.45 -0.75 10.39
N THR A 130 2.07 0.42 10.58
CA THR A 130 1.35 1.65 10.92
C THR A 130 0.36 2.03 9.81
N ARG A 131 0.79 1.98 8.55
CA ARG A 131 -0.06 2.37 7.43
C ARG A 131 -1.20 1.38 7.21
N VAL A 132 -0.93 0.08 7.36
CA VAL A 132 -1.96 -0.96 7.31
C VAL A 132 -2.98 -0.74 8.42
N SER A 133 -2.55 -0.47 9.65
CA SER A 133 -3.45 -0.16 10.78
C SER A 133 -4.35 1.03 10.49
N VAL A 134 -3.80 2.13 10.00
CA VAL A 134 -4.59 3.34 9.66
C VAL A 134 -5.63 3.02 8.59
N ILE A 135 -5.25 2.25 7.57
CA ILE A 135 -6.16 1.84 6.50
C ILE A 135 -7.25 0.91 7.05
N THR A 136 -6.90 -0.06 7.90
CA THR A 136 -7.89 -0.97 8.49
C THR A 136 -8.89 -0.22 9.35
N ASP A 137 -8.43 0.73 10.16
CA ASP A 137 -9.29 1.54 11.03
C ASP A 137 -10.25 2.40 10.18
N GLU A 138 -9.74 3.02 9.11
CA GLU A 138 -10.57 3.79 8.17
C GLU A 138 -11.64 2.92 7.49
N TYR A 139 -11.29 1.71 7.06
CA TYR A 139 -12.26 0.79 6.47
C TYR A 139 -13.27 0.25 7.49
N GLU A 140 -12.85 0.02 8.73
CA GLU A 140 -13.75 -0.37 9.81
C GLU A 140 -14.79 0.72 10.08
N ASP A 141 -14.37 1.99 10.15
CA ASP A 141 -15.27 3.12 10.35
C ASP A 141 -16.24 3.30 9.17
N ARG A 142 -15.75 3.19 7.93
CA ARG A 142 -16.61 3.24 6.73
C ARG A 142 -17.61 2.09 6.72
N LEU A 143 -17.21 0.90 7.14
CA LEU A 143 -18.09 -0.27 7.22
C LEU A 143 -19.18 -0.06 8.28
N LYS A 144 -18.83 0.45 9.46
CA LYS A 144 -19.81 0.80 10.52
C LYS A 144 -20.85 1.80 10.03
N ILE A 145 -20.42 2.85 9.32
CA ILE A 145 -21.34 3.86 8.75
C ILE A 145 -22.28 3.21 7.72
N LEU A 146 -21.76 2.32 6.87
CA LEU A 146 -22.55 1.62 5.88
C LEU A 146 -23.57 0.67 6.54
N GLU A 147 -23.13 -0.10 7.53
CA GLU A 147 -23.97 -1.02 8.30
C GLU A 147 -25.13 -0.28 8.97
N GLU A 148 -24.84 0.83 9.65
CA GLU A 148 -25.88 1.63 10.30
C GLU A 148 -26.87 2.22 9.29
N LYS A 149 -26.37 2.73 8.15
CA LYS A 149 -27.24 3.24 7.09
C LYS A 149 -28.13 2.16 6.49
N LEU A 150 -27.61 0.94 6.32
CA LEU A 150 -28.39 -0.21 5.85
C LEU A 150 -29.42 -0.65 6.89
N ARG A 151 -29.07 -0.63 8.19
CA ARG A 151 -29.98 -0.95 9.29
C ARG A 151 -31.17 0.01 9.30
N VAL A 152 -30.92 1.33 9.31
CA VAL A 152 -31.96 2.36 9.30
C VAL A 152 -32.87 2.20 8.08
N ARG A 153 -32.28 2.05 6.88
CA ARG A 153 -33.07 1.86 5.65
C ARG A 153 -33.90 0.58 5.68
N SER A 154 -33.37 -0.50 6.27
CA SER A 154 -34.13 -1.74 6.46
C SER A 154 -35.32 -1.54 7.38
N GLU A 155 -35.15 -0.80 8.48
CA GLU A 155 -36.21 -0.44 9.42
C GLU A 155 -37.32 0.38 8.73
N GLU A 156 -36.94 1.37 7.93
CA GLU A 156 -37.87 2.19 7.13
C GLU A 156 -38.66 1.34 6.12
N ILE A 157 -37.99 0.41 5.44
CA ILE A 157 -38.64 -0.48 4.47
C ILE A 157 -39.68 -1.37 5.17
N LEU A 158 -39.33 -1.96 6.31
CA LEU A 158 -40.24 -2.81 7.07
C LEU A 158 -41.45 -2.02 7.58
N SER A 159 -41.22 -0.84 8.15
CA SER A 159 -42.31 0.04 8.60
C SER A 159 -43.22 0.47 7.44
N ASN A 160 -42.64 0.82 6.28
CA ASN A 160 -43.43 1.15 5.10
C ASN A 160 -44.22 -0.05 4.57
N GLN A 161 -43.64 -1.24 4.57
CA GLN A 161 -44.33 -2.46 4.18
C GLN A 161 -45.52 -2.77 5.10
N GLU A 162 -45.36 -2.59 6.41
CA GLU A 162 -46.44 -2.74 7.38
C GLU A 162 -47.56 -1.72 7.12
N ARG A 163 -47.22 -0.44 6.92
CA ARG A 163 -48.20 0.61 6.57
C ARG A 163 -48.95 0.32 5.28
N ILE A 164 -48.27 -0.19 4.25
CA ILE A 164 -48.89 -0.60 2.99
C ILE A 164 -49.84 -1.78 3.22
N SER A 165 -49.42 -2.78 4.02
CA SER A 165 -50.27 -3.92 4.37
C SER A 165 -51.56 -3.47 5.06
N ILE A 166 -51.45 -2.62 6.09
CA ILE A 166 -52.59 -2.07 6.82
C ILE A 166 -53.51 -1.29 5.88
N THR A 167 -52.94 -0.46 4.99
CA THR A 167 -53.73 0.32 4.04
C THR A 167 -54.48 -0.57 3.05
N ASN A 168 -53.85 -1.62 2.54
CA ASN A 168 -54.48 -2.59 1.64
C ASN A 168 -55.56 -3.41 2.35
N GLU A 169 -55.31 -3.84 3.60
CA GLU A 169 -56.30 -4.53 4.43
C GLU A 169 -57.53 -3.64 4.65
N VAL A 170 -57.32 -2.39 5.09
CA VAL A 170 -58.40 -1.41 5.28
C VAL A 170 -59.16 -1.18 3.97
N HIS A 171 -58.47 -1.02 2.85
CA HIS A 171 -59.12 -0.88 1.54
C HIS A 171 -59.99 -2.10 1.18
N SER A 172 -59.50 -3.32 1.42
CA SER A 172 -60.27 -4.54 1.18
C SER A 172 -61.52 -4.63 2.07
N LEU A 173 -61.40 -4.19 3.33
CA LEU A 173 -62.53 -4.13 4.26
C LEU A 173 -63.55 -3.09 3.82
N TRP A 174 -63.12 -1.92 3.35
CA TRP A 174 -64.01 -0.91 2.75
C TRP A 174 -64.78 -1.46 1.55
N MET A 175 -64.10 -2.15 0.63
CA MET A 175 -64.77 -2.79 -0.50
C MET A 175 -65.81 -3.81 -0.05
N ARG A 176 -65.49 -4.61 0.98
CA ARG A 176 -66.42 -5.58 1.56
C ARG A 176 -67.62 -4.90 2.23
N ALA A 177 -67.40 -3.85 3.02
CA ALA A 177 -68.46 -3.07 3.67
C ALA A 177 -69.42 -2.44 2.66
N ASN A 178 -68.91 -2.00 1.51
CA ASN A 178 -69.73 -1.42 0.43
C ASN A 178 -70.59 -2.46 -0.32
N LEU A 179 -70.20 -3.73 -0.31
CA LEU A 179 -70.94 -4.82 -0.96
C LEU A 179 -71.91 -5.53 0.01
N GLU A 180 -71.70 -5.36 1.31
CA GLU A 180 -72.51 -5.98 2.35
C GLU A 180 -73.89 -5.31 2.42
N SER A 181 -74.96 -6.11 2.36
CA SER A 181 -76.34 -5.60 2.45
C SER A 181 -76.89 -5.60 3.87
N ASP A 182 -76.34 -6.45 4.76
CA ASP A 182 -76.75 -6.49 6.16
C ASP A 182 -75.97 -5.46 6.98
N TYR A 183 -76.70 -4.49 7.53
CA TYR A 183 -76.14 -3.42 8.35
C TYR A 183 -75.43 -3.93 9.61
N ALA A 184 -75.87 -5.05 10.20
CA ALA A 184 -75.19 -5.62 11.36
C ALA A 184 -73.78 -6.11 11.01
N ASN A 185 -73.65 -6.83 9.89
CA ASN A 185 -72.35 -7.27 9.38
C ASN A 185 -71.49 -6.08 8.92
N LYS A 186 -72.11 -5.04 8.34
CA LYS A 186 -71.42 -3.81 7.95
C LYS A 186 -70.79 -3.10 9.15
N ILE A 187 -71.48 -3.05 10.28
CA ILE A 187 -70.95 -2.51 11.55
C ILE A 187 -69.74 -3.32 12.03
N GLU A 188 -69.80 -4.66 11.97
CA GLU A 188 -68.66 -5.51 12.34
C GLU A 188 -67.43 -5.25 11.46
N ILE A 189 -67.64 -5.04 10.14
CA ILE A 189 -66.55 -4.71 9.21
C ILE A 189 -65.95 -3.33 9.54
N PHE A 190 -66.77 -2.34 9.87
CA PHE A 190 -66.26 -1.04 10.31
C PHE A 190 -65.53 -1.14 11.65
N ASP A 191 -65.95 -2.01 12.57
CA ASP A 191 -65.18 -2.30 13.79
C ASP A 191 -63.81 -2.91 13.48
N GLU A 192 -63.70 -3.76 12.46
CA GLU A 192 -62.41 -4.26 11.98
C GLU A 192 -61.54 -3.15 11.39
N ILE A 193 -62.12 -2.23 10.61
CA ILE A 193 -61.40 -1.07 10.07
C ILE A 193 -60.88 -0.19 11.20
N LEU A 194 -61.73 0.13 12.18
CA LEU A 194 -61.38 0.99 13.32
C LEU A 194 -60.37 0.34 14.27
N LYS A 195 -60.31 -1.00 14.37
CA LYS A 195 -59.22 -1.69 15.08
C LYS A 195 -57.85 -1.44 14.43
N ARG A 196 -57.80 -1.23 13.11
CA ARG A 196 -56.55 -0.99 12.36
C ARG A 196 -56.24 0.50 12.22
N LYS A 197 -57.27 1.33 12.06
CA LYS A 197 -57.20 2.80 12.03
C LYS A 197 -58.25 3.40 12.97
N PRO A 198 -57.91 3.57 14.27
CA PRO A 198 -58.87 4.04 15.28
C PRO A 198 -59.42 5.45 15.04
N GLU A 199 -58.66 6.27 14.32
CA GLU A 199 -58.97 7.68 14.05
C GLU A 199 -59.48 7.90 12.61
N ASP A 200 -59.94 6.84 11.93
CA ASP A 200 -60.52 6.94 10.59
C ASP A 200 -61.95 7.52 10.68
N VAL A 201 -62.05 8.84 10.52
CA VAL A 201 -63.29 9.60 10.65
C VAL A 201 -64.35 9.13 9.66
N GLU A 202 -63.96 8.78 8.43
CA GLU A 202 -64.88 8.24 7.44
C GLU A 202 -65.49 6.94 7.97
N ALA A 203 -64.66 5.98 8.41
CA ALA A 203 -65.15 4.72 8.94
C ALA A 203 -66.07 4.89 10.17
N ILE A 204 -65.80 5.87 11.04
CA ILE A 204 -66.68 6.19 12.17
C ILE A 204 -68.04 6.70 11.69
N ALA A 205 -68.06 7.63 10.73
CA ALA A 205 -69.30 8.21 10.21
C ALA A 205 -70.15 7.18 9.43
N TYR A 206 -69.53 6.34 8.60
CA TYR A 206 -70.24 5.26 7.89
C TYR A 206 -70.69 4.14 8.83
N LYS A 207 -70.02 3.93 9.97
CA LYS A 207 -70.54 3.07 11.04
C LYS A 207 -71.76 3.67 11.71
N ALA A 208 -71.76 4.99 11.95
CA ALA A 208 -72.92 5.70 12.49
C ALA A 208 -74.13 5.58 11.56
N ASP A 209 -73.93 5.77 10.26
CA ASP A 209 -74.93 5.53 9.20
C ASP A 209 -75.54 4.12 9.31
N ALA A 210 -74.71 3.08 9.33
CA ALA A 210 -75.17 1.70 9.49
C ALA A 210 -75.91 1.44 10.82
N LEU A 211 -75.57 2.17 11.89
CA LEU A 211 -76.29 2.10 13.18
C LEU A 211 -77.67 2.77 13.12
N LEU A 212 -77.84 3.83 12.33
CA LEU A 212 -79.14 4.48 12.12
C LEU A 212 -80.11 3.52 11.42
N GLU A 213 -79.63 2.79 10.43
CA GLU A 213 -80.43 1.80 9.68
C GLU A 213 -80.96 0.65 10.57
N ILE A 214 -80.26 0.32 11.67
CA ILE A 214 -80.73 -0.65 12.67
C ILE A 214 -81.39 0.00 13.90
N ASN A 215 -81.79 1.27 13.80
CA ASN A 215 -82.46 2.07 14.85
C ASN A 215 -81.65 2.22 16.16
N GLN A 216 -80.31 2.17 16.10
CA GLN A 216 -79.44 2.46 17.25
C GLN A 216 -79.00 3.93 17.29
N THR A 217 -79.98 4.84 17.24
CA THR A 217 -79.79 6.29 17.03
C THR A 217 -78.91 6.95 18.10
N ALA A 218 -79.04 6.57 19.36
CA ALA A 218 -78.22 7.13 20.44
C ALA A 218 -76.72 6.84 20.24
N LYS A 219 -76.37 5.61 19.85
CA LYS A 219 -74.97 5.23 19.59
C LYS A 219 -74.43 5.89 18.33
N ALA A 220 -75.28 6.09 17.32
CA ALA A 220 -74.91 6.81 16.11
C ALA A 220 -74.55 8.27 16.42
N ILE A 221 -75.31 8.95 17.28
CA ILE A 221 -74.98 10.31 17.76
C ILE A 221 -73.62 10.33 18.47
N ASP A 222 -73.37 9.38 19.37
CA ASP A 222 -72.09 9.29 20.08
C ASP A 222 -70.90 9.14 19.10
N LEU A 223 -71.03 8.27 18.09
CA LEU A 223 -70.02 8.11 17.06
C LEU A 223 -69.86 9.36 16.18
N CYS A 224 -70.95 10.04 15.84
CA CYS A 224 -70.85 11.28 15.06
C CYS A 224 -70.16 12.39 15.87
N ASN A 225 -70.45 12.49 17.17
CA ASN A 225 -69.73 13.41 18.06
C ASN A 225 -68.23 13.06 18.11
N GLN A 226 -67.90 11.78 18.23
CA GLN A 226 -66.51 11.32 18.17
C GLN A 226 -65.83 11.68 16.84
N ALA A 227 -66.52 11.49 15.71
CA ALA A 227 -66.01 11.84 14.38
C ALA A 227 -65.72 13.35 14.28
N ILE A 228 -66.63 14.18 14.79
CA ILE A 228 -66.51 15.65 14.81
C ILE A 228 -65.39 16.11 15.75
N ASP A 229 -65.18 15.42 16.87
CA ASP A 229 -64.08 15.73 17.80
C ASP A 229 -62.70 15.42 17.17
N ILE A 230 -62.62 14.43 16.28
CA ILE A 230 -61.39 14.06 15.57
C ILE A 230 -61.16 14.99 14.38
N ASP A 231 -62.19 15.22 13.56
CA ASP A 231 -62.17 16.14 12.43
C ASP A 231 -63.45 16.96 12.38
N SER A 232 -63.33 18.21 12.84
CA SER A 232 -64.44 19.16 12.90
C SER A 232 -64.91 19.66 11.53
N ASP A 233 -64.13 19.41 10.48
CA ASP A 233 -64.41 19.87 9.12
C ASP A 233 -65.03 18.74 8.27
N TYR A 234 -65.20 17.54 8.84
CA TYR A 234 -65.79 16.41 8.14
C TYR A 234 -67.32 16.53 8.07
N GLY A 235 -67.80 17.18 7.01
CA GLY A 235 -69.23 17.50 6.80
C GLY A 235 -70.18 16.30 6.86
N TYR A 236 -69.74 15.11 6.48
CA TYR A 236 -70.57 13.90 6.52
C TYR A 236 -70.87 13.41 7.95
N ALA A 237 -70.01 13.70 8.94
CA ALA A 237 -70.34 13.39 10.34
C ALA A 237 -71.49 14.27 10.87
N TYR A 238 -71.51 15.56 10.52
CA TYR A 238 -72.66 16.43 10.84
C TYR A 238 -73.92 15.98 10.11
N TRP A 239 -73.80 15.53 8.86
CA TRP A 239 -74.93 14.97 8.11
C TRP A 239 -75.55 13.78 8.84
N GLN A 240 -74.72 12.81 9.24
CA GLN A 240 -75.19 11.62 9.94
C GLN A 240 -75.76 11.95 11.32
N ARG A 241 -75.18 12.92 12.03
CA ARG A 241 -75.73 13.42 13.29
C ARG A 241 -77.08 14.11 13.10
N ALA A 242 -77.24 14.89 12.03
CA ALA A 242 -78.51 15.50 11.68
C ALA A 242 -79.58 14.45 11.37
N CYS A 243 -79.24 13.40 10.60
CA CYS A 243 -80.14 12.27 10.35
C CYS A 243 -80.59 11.64 11.66
N ALA A 244 -79.64 11.43 12.59
CA ALA A 244 -79.94 10.89 13.91
C ALA A 244 -80.89 11.80 14.73
N PHE A 245 -80.63 13.11 14.75
CA PHE A 245 -81.49 14.09 15.44
C PHE A 245 -82.89 14.19 14.81
N ALA A 246 -82.99 14.12 13.49
CA ALA A 246 -84.27 14.13 12.78
C ALA A 246 -85.12 12.89 13.11
N LEU A 247 -84.49 11.72 13.27
CA LEU A 247 -85.15 10.47 13.68
C LEU A 247 -85.67 10.49 15.12
N ILE A 248 -85.05 11.24 16.02
CA ILE A 248 -85.54 11.44 17.40
C ILE A 248 -86.42 12.69 17.57
N HIS A 249 -86.80 13.34 16.45
CA HIS A 249 -87.63 14.56 16.42
C HIS A 249 -87.02 15.82 17.05
N GLU A 250 -85.70 15.86 17.22
CA GLU A 250 -84.97 17.06 17.66
C GLU A 250 -84.67 17.97 16.46
N HIS A 251 -85.72 18.61 15.95
CA HIS A 251 -85.66 19.35 14.68
C HIS A 251 -84.72 20.55 14.70
N ALA A 252 -84.54 21.22 15.85
CA ALA A 252 -83.67 22.40 15.94
C ALA A 252 -82.18 22.02 15.75
N ASP A 253 -81.74 20.96 16.43
CA ASP A 253 -80.36 20.48 16.36
C ASP A 253 -80.08 19.84 15.00
N ALA A 254 -81.03 19.09 14.44
CA ALA A 254 -80.93 18.56 13.08
C ALA A 254 -80.71 19.67 12.04
N LEU A 255 -81.44 20.79 12.12
CA LEU A 255 -81.28 21.91 11.19
C LEU A 255 -79.94 22.64 11.35
N ALA A 256 -79.42 22.74 12.58
CA ALA A 256 -78.10 23.31 12.83
C ALA A 256 -77.00 22.44 12.19
N ASP A 257 -77.07 21.12 12.40
CA ASP A 257 -76.11 20.17 11.84
C ASP A 257 -76.20 20.06 10.32
N ILE A 258 -77.40 20.15 9.73
CA ILE A 258 -77.56 20.23 8.27
C ILE A 258 -76.81 21.45 7.72
N LYS A 259 -76.92 22.63 8.37
CA LYS A 259 -76.20 23.82 7.90
C LYS A 259 -74.68 23.62 7.93
N MET A 260 -74.17 23.06 9.03
CA MET A 260 -72.74 22.75 9.15
C MET A 260 -72.30 21.71 8.10
N ALA A 261 -73.08 20.65 7.91
CA ALA A 261 -72.81 19.63 6.90
C ALA A 261 -72.71 20.22 5.48
N LEU A 262 -73.59 21.17 5.14
CA LEU A 262 -73.59 21.85 3.84
C LEU A 262 -72.48 22.89 3.69
N GLU A 263 -72.04 23.51 4.79
CA GLU A 263 -70.90 24.42 4.79
C GLU A 263 -69.61 23.67 4.45
N TYR A 264 -69.38 22.53 5.11
CA TYR A 264 -68.20 21.71 4.90
C TYR A 264 -68.28 20.79 3.69
N SER A 265 -69.47 20.33 3.32
CA SER A 265 -69.71 19.43 2.19
C SER A 265 -70.90 19.91 1.34
N PRO A 266 -70.70 20.93 0.48
CA PRO A 266 -71.77 21.52 -0.34
C PRO A 266 -72.47 20.53 -1.28
N ASN A 267 -71.80 19.41 -1.63
CA ASN A 267 -72.34 18.37 -2.51
C ASN A 267 -73.57 17.66 -1.90
N LEU A 268 -73.65 17.60 -0.56
CA LEU A 268 -74.78 17.00 0.17
C LEU A 268 -76.09 17.77 -0.05
N ARG A 269 -76.03 19.00 -0.57
CA ARG A 269 -77.24 19.80 -0.88
C ARG A 269 -78.18 19.07 -1.85
N ASN A 270 -77.64 18.30 -2.79
CA ASN A 270 -78.46 17.55 -3.74
C ASN A 270 -79.21 16.38 -3.08
N GLU A 271 -78.69 15.88 -1.96
CA GLU A 271 -79.22 14.72 -1.24
C GLU A 271 -80.30 15.09 -0.22
N LEU A 272 -80.41 16.37 0.19
CA LEU A 272 -81.38 16.88 1.19
C LEU A 272 -82.81 16.39 1.01
N LEU A 273 -83.33 16.43 -0.22
CA LEU A 273 -84.72 16.07 -0.53
C LEU A 273 -84.91 14.56 -0.75
N HIS A 274 -83.81 13.82 -0.92
CA HIS A 274 -83.80 12.39 -1.18
C HIS A 274 -83.51 11.58 0.09
N GLU A 275 -83.01 12.22 1.13
CA GLU A 275 -82.70 11.61 2.41
C GLU A 275 -83.98 11.28 3.20
N SER A 276 -84.14 10.02 3.56
CA SER A 276 -85.38 9.53 4.17
C SER A 276 -85.54 10.01 5.61
N ALA A 277 -84.43 10.20 6.34
CA ALA A 277 -84.42 10.66 7.71
C ALA A 277 -85.00 12.09 7.87
N PHE A 278 -84.91 12.91 6.82
CA PHE A 278 -85.39 14.30 6.83
C PHE A 278 -86.84 14.46 6.41
N ALA A 279 -87.56 13.38 6.13
CA ALA A 279 -88.99 13.46 5.79
C ALA A 279 -89.82 14.22 6.85
N SER A 280 -89.45 14.12 8.13
CA SER A 280 -90.09 14.83 9.24
C SER A 280 -89.82 16.35 9.24
N LEU A 281 -88.79 16.81 8.53
CA LEU A 281 -88.37 18.21 8.45
C LEU A 281 -88.93 18.93 7.22
N HIS A 282 -89.49 18.23 6.23
CA HIS A 282 -89.96 18.85 4.97
C HIS A 282 -91.08 19.89 5.17
N ASP A 283 -91.90 19.70 6.21
CA ASP A 283 -92.97 20.65 6.57
C ASP A 283 -92.45 21.89 7.31
N ASN A 284 -91.16 21.93 7.69
CA ASN A 284 -90.57 23.02 8.44
C ASN A 284 -90.08 24.15 7.49
N ASN A 285 -90.57 25.37 7.71
CA ASN A 285 -90.15 26.55 6.94
C ASN A 285 -88.64 26.76 6.96
N SER A 286 -87.96 26.49 8.08
CA SER A 286 -86.50 26.64 8.20
C SER A 286 -85.71 25.59 7.42
N PHE A 287 -86.28 24.42 7.15
CA PHE A 287 -85.67 23.42 6.27
C PHE A 287 -85.78 23.87 4.81
N ASN A 288 -86.96 24.38 4.42
CA ASN A 288 -87.20 24.86 3.06
C ASN A 288 -86.30 26.05 2.67
N THR A 289 -85.95 26.94 3.62
CA THR A 289 -84.95 28.01 3.37
C THR A 289 -83.56 27.44 3.10
N ILE A 290 -83.14 26.42 3.86
CA ILE A 290 -81.83 25.77 3.67
C ILE A 290 -81.75 25.08 2.29
N VAL A 291 -82.84 24.43 1.87
CA VAL A 291 -82.95 23.80 0.56
C VAL A 291 -82.91 24.84 -0.56
N ALA A 292 -83.58 25.98 -0.39
CA ALA A 292 -83.57 27.09 -1.34
C ALA A 292 -82.20 27.79 -1.47
N GLY A 293 -81.28 27.55 -0.52
CA GLY A 293 -79.96 28.18 -0.50
C GLY A 293 -79.97 29.64 -0.05
N GLU A 294 -81.03 30.06 0.65
CA GLU A 294 -81.22 31.38 1.26
C GLU A 294 -80.78 31.39 2.73
#